data_AF-A0AAU2E034-F1
#
_entry.id   AF-A0AAU2E034-F1
#
_cell.length_a   1.000
_cell.length_b   1.000
_cell.length_c   1.000
_cell.angle_alpha   90.00
_cell.angle_beta   90.00
_cell.angle_gamma   90.00
#
_symmetry.space_group_name_H-M   'P 1'
#
loop_
_entity.id
_entity.type
_entity.pdbx_description
1 polymer ?
#
loop_
_entity_poly.entity_id
_entity_poly.type
_entity_poly.pdbx_seq_one_letter_code
_entity_poly.pdbx_strand_id
1 'polypeptide(L)'
;MASRSRDHALDHVVVVVFENRSLDNMLGRLYGPQDGKAFEGVVGKDLTNPIPEWAEHGADREVVPYTVATDMDSPNPDTGEEYWHANTQLFNIIDEHNRFKVGEEVTAPYNAPEPGRMPSMDGFVTDYVSTLTAELGRQPTYEEYAQVMTGFTPDQIPVLSGLARAFGVFDHWFSEDVDARAPGLRAGPVRADLPR
;
A
#
# COMPACT_ATOMS: atom_id res chain seq x y z
N MET A 1 30.73 16.87 -34.58
CA MET A 1 30.19 16.02 -33.50
C MET A 1 29.33 14.96 -34.15
N ALA A 2 29.62 13.67 -33.98
CA ALA A 2 28.80 12.59 -34.54
C ALA A 2 27.42 12.60 -33.86
N SER A 3 26.33 12.58 -34.64
CA SER A 3 24.98 12.45 -34.09
C SER A 3 24.85 11.08 -33.43
N ARG A 4 24.48 11.04 -32.14
CA ARG A 4 24.14 9.78 -31.48
C ARG A 4 22.94 9.16 -32.22
N SER A 5 23.04 7.88 -32.54
CA SER A 5 21.91 7.10 -33.08
C SER A 5 20.73 7.17 -32.11
N ARG A 6 19.52 7.26 -32.67
CA ARG A 6 18.24 7.25 -31.95
C ARG A 6 17.51 5.90 -32.06
N ASP A 7 18.17 4.86 -32.57
CA ASP A 7 17.53 3.55 -32.84
C ASP A 7 16.95 2.89 -31.58
N HIS A 8 17.37 3.37 -30.39
CA HIS A 8 16.85 2.96 -29.08
C HIS A 8 16.42 4.14 -28.20
N ALA A 9 16.20 5.32 -28.78
CA ALA A 9 15.73 6.46 -28.01
C ALA A 9 14.24 6.29 -27.66
N LEU A 10 13.87 6.57 -26.41
CA LEU A 10 12.47 6.75 -26.05
C LEU A 10 12.00 8.08 -26.65
N ASP A 11 10.92 8.03 -27.44
CA ASP A 11 10.31 9.25 -27.99
C ASP A 11 9.39 9.92 -26.97
N HIS A 12 8.72 9.14 -26.12
CA HIS A 12 7.81 9.62 -25.10
C HIS A 12 7.93 8.80 -23.80
N VAL A 13 7.82 9.50 -22.68
CA VAL A 13 7.61 8.91 -21.35
C VAL A 13 6.31 9.49 -20.82
N VAL A 14 5.34 8.63 -20.52
CA VAL A 14 4.09 9.01 -19.87
C VAL A 14 4.14 8.46 -18.46
N VAL A 15 4.04 9.35 -17.47
CA VAL A 15 3.99 8.98 -16.06
C VAL A 15 2.57 9.21 -15.56
N VAL A 16 1.94 8.15 -15.04
CA VAL A 16 0.67 8.23 -14.33
C VAL A 16 0.98 8.02 -12.86
N VAL A 17 0.68 9.03 -12.04
CA VAL A 17 0.87 8.98 -10.59
C VAL A 17 -0.48 8.75 -9.95
N PHE A 18 -0.60 7.69 -9.17
CA PHE A 18 -1.74 7.45 -8.30
C PHE A 18 -1.30 7.85 -6.88
N GLU A 19 -1.79 8.99 -6.43
CA GLU A 19 -1.63 9.41 -5.04
C GLU A 19 -2.39 8.43 -4.14
N ASN A 20 -1.82 8.11 -2.97
CA ASN A 20 -2.47 7.32 -1.90
C ASN A 20 -3.01 5.94 -2.30
N ARG A 21 -2.42 5.31 -3.33
CA ARG A 21 -2.79 3.96 -3.75
C ARG A 21 -1.53 3.09 -3.88
N SER A 22 -1.51 1.96 -3.18
CA SER A 22 -0.39 1.01 -3.26
C SER A 22 -0.37 0.26 -4.59
N LEU A 23 0.79 -0.29 -4.93
CA LEU A 23 0.89 -1.24 -6.05
C LEU A 23 -0.05 -2.43 -5.84
N ASP A 24 -0.18 -2.95 -4.61
CA ASP A 24 -1.05 -4.09 -4.34
C ASP A 24 -2.54 -3.73 -4.49
N ASN A 25 -2.92 -2.51 -4.07
CA ASN A 25 -4.25 -1.97 -4.22
C ASN A 25 -4.65 -1.84 -5.70
N MET A 26 -3.76 -1.32 -6.55
CA MET A 26 -4.07 -1.09 -7.98
C MET A 26 -3.73 -2.29 -8.86
N LEU A 27 -2.58 -2.93 -8.69
CA LEU A 27 -2.05 -3.94 -9.61
C LEU A 27 -1.73 -5.27 -8.94
N GLY A 28 -1.96 -5.43 -7.62
CA GLY A 28 -1.65 -6.67 -6.91
C GLY A 28 -2.37 -7.90 -7.47
N ARG A 29 -3.54 -7.70 -8.11
CA ARG A 29 -4.33 -8.75 -8.78
C ARG A 29 -4.15 -8.79 -10.30
N LEU A 30 -3.13 -8.12 -10.83
CA LEU A 30 -2.93 -7.98 -12.28
C LEU A 30 -2.79 -9.34 -12.98
N TYR A 31 -1.95 -10.23 -12.47
CA TYR A 31 -1.67 -11.55 -13.05
C TYR A 31 -2.10 -12.69 -12.14
N GLY A 32 -2.76 -13.71 -12.70
CA GLY A 32 -3.10 -14.96 -12.04
C GLY A 32 -2.19 -16.13 -12.46
N PRO A 33 -2.34 -17.32 -11.83
CA PRO A 33 -1.51 -18.49 -12.12
C PRO A 33 -1.47 -18.90 -13.61
N GLN A 34 -2.57 -18.67 -14.33
CA GLN A 34 -2.72 -18.97 -15.75
C GLN A 34 -2.00 -18.00 -16.69
N ASP A 35 -1.55 -16.83 -16.22
CA ASP A 35 -0.90 -15.82 -17.08
C ASP A 35 0.56 -16.18 -17.41
N GLY A 36 1.17 -17.14 -16.70
CA GLY A 36 2.55 -17.57 -16.95
C GLY A 36 3.60 -16.48 -16.73
N LYS A 37 3.28 -15.50 -15.88
CA LYS A 37 4.11 -14.36 -15.48
C LYS A 37 4.65 -14.55 -14.06
N ALA A 38 5.84 -14.03 -13.79
CA ALA A 38 6.47 -14.11 -12.49
C ALA A 38 6.25 -12.78 -11.77
N PHE A 39 5.08 -12.63 -11.15
CA PHE A 39 4.63 -11.39 -10.54
C PHE A 39 4.40 -11.57 -9.04
N GLU A 40 4.99 -10.71 -8.22
CA GLU A 40 4.87 -10.76 -6.75
C GLU A 40 3.52 -10.21 -6.23
N GLY A 41 2.44 -10.41 -6.97
CA GLY A 41 1.09 -9.97 -6.60
C GLY A 41 0.51 -10.62 -5.35
N VAL A 42 -0.77 -10.34 -5.10
CA VAL A 42 -1.53 -10.78 -3.91
C VAL A 42 -2.35 -12.05 -4.15
N VAL A 43 -2.49 -12.48 -5.41
CA VAL A 43 -3.29 -13.65 -5.79
C VAL A 43 -2.67 -14.92 -5.21
N GLY A 44 -3.46 -15.70 -4.47
CA GLY A 44 -3.01 -16.95 -3.84
C GLY A 44 -2.24 -16.78 -2.54
N LYS A 45 -2.18 -15.56 -1.99
CA LYS A 45 -1.59 -15.26 -0.68
C LYS A 45 -2.69 -15.00 0.36
N ASP A 46 -2.55 -15.55 1.55
CA ASP A 46 -3.44 -15.31 2.70
C ASP A 46 -2.92 -14.12 3.51
N LEU A 47 -3.07 -12.92 2.95
CA LEU A 47 -2.53 -11.69 3.52
C LEU A 47 -3.51 -11.09 4.54
N THR A 48 -2.98 -10.69 5.69
CA THR A 48 -3.77 -10.11 6.79
C THR A 48 -3.01 -8.98 7.48
N ASN A 49 -3.73 -8.16 8.24
CA ASN A 49 -3.16 -7.21 9.19
C ASN A 49 -3.88 -7.37 10.54
N PRO A 50 -3.16 -7.35 11.67
CA PRO A 50 -3.78 -7.40 12.99
C PRO A 50 -4.67 -6.19 13.24
N ILE A 51 -5.77 -6.41 13.94
CA ILE A 51 -6.61 -5.35 14.49
C ILE A 51 -5.98 -4.95 15.84
N PRO A 52 -5.67 -3.67 16.07
CA PRO A 52 -5.05 -3.27 17.34
C PRO A 52 -6.02 -3.53 18.51
N GLU A 53 -5.50 -3.99 19.66
CA GLU A 53 -6.31 -4.33 20.84
C GLU A 53 -7.16 -3.16 21.36
N TRP A 54 -6.76 -1.94 21.07
CA TRP A 54 -7.45 -0.71 21.47
C TRP A 54 -8.53 -0.26 20.47
N ALA A 55 -8.74 -1.00 19.38
CA ALA A 55 -9.85 -0.76 18.46
C ALA A 55 -11.20 -1.04 19.16
N GLU A 56 -12.11 -0.07 19.12
CA GLU A 56 -13.46 -0.20 19.69
C GLU A 56 -14.34 -1.20 18.91
N HIS A 57 -14.03 -1.42 17.63
CA HIS A 57 -14.85 -2.21 16.73
C HIS A 57 -14.05 -3.35 16.08
N GLY A 58 -14.57 -4.57 16.15
CA GLY A 58 -14.02 -5.73 15.44
C GLY A 58 -12.80 -6.40 16.06
N ALA A 59 -12.38 -6.02 17.27
CA ALA A 59 -11.24 -6.63 17.95
C ALA A 59 -11.38 -8.16 18.14
N ASP A 60 -12.62 -8.66 18.24
CA ASP A 60 -12.95 -10.09 18.29
C ASP A 60 -12.58 -10.88 17.01
N ARG A 61 -12.36 -10.17 15.89
CA ARG A 61 -11.95 -10.77 14.61
C ARG A 61 -10.44 -11.01 14.52
N GLU A 62 -9.66 -10.40 15.41
CA GLU A 62 -8.19 -10.44 15.51
C GLU A 62 -7.44 -9.82 14.31
N VAL A 63 -7.91 -10.01 13.08
CA VAL A 63 -7.26 -9.59 11.84
C VAL A 63 -8.24 -9.06 10.81
N VAL A 64 -7.75 -8.21 9.90
CA VAL A 64 -8.41 -7.85 8.64
C VAL A 64 -7.76 -8.62 7.49
N PRO A 65 -8.50 -9.46 6.75
CA PRO A 65 -7.97 -10.12 5.57
C PRO A 65 -7.92 -9.19 4.36
N TYR A 66 -6.95 -9.44 3.46
CA TYR A 66 -6.89 -8.74 2.20
C TYR A 66 -7.97 -9.23 1.22
N THR A 67 -8.85 -8.33 0.78
CA THR A 67 -10.02 -8.68 -0.06
C THR A 67 -10.15 -7.79 -1.30
N VAL A 68 -11.18 -8.02 -2.11
CA VAL A 68 -11.48 -7.23 -3.30
C VAL A 68 -12.21 -5.96 -2.87
N ALA A 69 -11.79 -4.81 -3.38
CA ALA A 69 -12.47 -3.55 -3.13
C ALA A 69 -13.93 -3.60 -3.60
N THR A 70 -14.86 -3.15 -2.78
CA THR A 70 -16.29 -3.05 -3.13
C THR A 70 -16.64 -1.71 -3.75
N ASP A 71 -15.82 -0.69 -3.48
CA ASP A 71 -16.03 0.69 -3.87
C ASP A 71 -14.85 1.21 -4.67
N MET A 72 -15.12 2.07 -5.65
CA MET A 72 -14.09 2.58 -6.58
C MET A 72 -13.18 3.65 -5.97
N ASP A 73 -13.44 4.03 -4.72
CA ASP A 73 -12.70 5.06 -3.99
C ASP A 73 -12.02 4.53 -2.73
N SER A 74 -11.95 3.21 -2.55
CA SER A 74 -11.32 2.62 -1.36
C SER A 74 -9.78 2.64 -1.43
N PRO A 75 -9.08 2.95 -0.32
CA PRO A 75 -9.63 3.43 0.95
C PRO A 75 -10.08 4.91 0.89
N ASN A 76 -11.18 5.22 1.58
CA ASN A 76 -11.65 6.59 1.83
C ASN A 76 -12.11 6.71 3.30
N PRO A 77 -11.61 7.71 4.07
CA PRO A 77 -10.53 8.65 3.76
C PRO A 77 -9.20 8.03 3.32
N ASP A 78 -8.29 8.85 2.77
CA ASP A 78 -6.98 8.38 2.36
C ASP A 78 -6.15 7.89 3.56
N THR A 79 -5.19 7.01 3.31
CA THR A 79 -4.25 6.56 4.34
C THR A 79 -3.28 7.67 4.74
N GLY A 80 -2.77 7.64 5.97
CA GLY A 80 -1.72 8.57 6.39
C GLY A 80 -0.42 8.39 5.59
N GLU A 81 0.28 9.49 5.31
CA GLU A 81 1.41 9.54 4.37
C GLU A 81 2.72 9.98 5.03
N GLU A 82 2.64 10.71 6.13
CA GLU A 82 3.82 11.29 6.75
C GLU A 82 4.72 10.22 7.38
N TYR A 83 5.98 10.58 7.64
CA TYR A 83 7.03 9.67 8.09
C TYR A 83 6.63 8.77 9.30
N TRP A 84 5.85 9.28 10.24
CA TRP A 84 5.39 8.48 11.39
C TRP A 84 4.33 7.44 11.02
N HIS A 85 3.49 7.71 10.01
CA HIS A 85 2.56 6.73 9.45
C HIS A 85 3.35 5.60 8.80
N ALA A 86 4.37 5.93 8.01
CA ALA A 86 5.23 4.91 7.41
C ALA A 86 5.91 4.02 8.46
N ASN A 87 6.37 4.58 9.58
CA ASN A 87 6.90 3.79 10.69
C ASN A 87 5.83 2.85 11.29
N THR A 88 4.62 3.35 11.52
CA THR A 88 3.52 2.53 12.03
C THR A 88 3.15 1.42 11.07
N GLN A 89 2.99 1.72 9.78
CA GLN A 89 2.60 0.74 8.77
C GLN A 89 3.63 -0.38 8.57
N LEU A 90 4.92 -0.02 8.54
CA LEU A 90 6.02 -0.97 8.32
C LEU A 90 6.36 -1.80 9.56
N PHE A 91 6.29 -1.21 10.76
CA PHE A 91 6.81 -1.82 11.99
C PHE A 91 5.74 -2.12 13.05
N ASN A 92 4.49 -1.71 12.80
CA ASN A 92 3.37 -1.81 13.74
C ASN A 92 3.74 -1.25 15.12
N ILE A 93 4.29 -0.04 15.11
CA ILE A 93 4.61 0.77 16.30
C ILE A 93 3.78 2.03 16.26
N ILE A 94 3.11 2.32 17.35
CA ILE A 94 2.49 3.63 17.57
C ILE A 94 2.74 4.05 18.99
N ASP A 95 3.37 5.21 19.17
CA ASP A 95 3.56 5.78 20.50
C ASP A 95 2.19 6.17 21.07
N GLU A 96 1.93 5.85 22.34
CA GLU A 96 0.63 6.12 22.96
C GLU A 96 0.28 7.62 22.90
N HIS A 97 1.26 8.51 23.04
CA HIS A 97 1.04 9.96 22.96
C HIS A 97 0.82 10.47 21.53
N ASN A 98 1.16 9.70 20.49
CA ASN A 98 0.93 10.02 19.09
C ASN A 98 -0.32 9.33 18.51
N ARG A 99 -0.88 8.35 19.23
CA ARG A 99 -2.14 7.71 18.83
C ARG A 99 -3.26 8.75 18.69
N PHE A 100 -4.05 8.61 17.63
CA PHE A 100 -5.17 9.50 17.29
C PHE A 100 -4.79 10.95 16.99
N LYS A 101 -3.56 11.16 16.51
CA LYS A 101 -3.07 12.47 16.08
C LYS A 101 -2.58 12.43 14.64
N VAL A 102 -2.67 13.57 13.99
CA VAL A 102 -2.22 13.81 12.61
C VAL A 102 -1.52 15.16 12.52
N GLY A 103 -0.75 15.39 11.45
CA GLY A 103 -0.09 16.66 11.18
C GLY A 103 0.78 17.18 12.33
N GLU A 104 0.62 18.46 12.67
CA GLU A 104 1.46 19.15 13.67
C GLU A 104 1.30 18.66 15.11
N GLU A 105 0.26 17.86 15.40
CA GLU A 105 0.03 17.31 16.75
C GLU A 105 0.96 16.14 17.07
N VAL A 106 1.54 15.49 16.06
CA VAL A 106 2.45 14.37 16.21
C VAL A 106 3.84 14.88 16.59
N THR A 107 4.42 14.28 17.63
CA THR A 107 5.71 14.70 18.17
C THR A 107 6.72 13.56 18.23
N ALA A 108 8.00 13.92 18.42
CA ALA A 108 9.08 12.96 18.60
C ALA A 108 8.71 11.89 19.65
N PRO A 109 9.03 10.60 19.41
CA PRO A 109 9.94 10.11 18.39
C PRO A 109 9.29 9.78 17.03
N TYR A 110 8.08 10.28 16.74
CA TYR A 110 7.41 10.06 15.44
C TYR A 110 7.22 8.57 15.11
N ASN A 111 6.83 7.77 16.11
CA ASN A 111 6.65 6.32 16.01
C ASN A 111 7.90 5.57 15.52
N ALA A 112 9.10 6.19 15.60
CA ALA A 112 10.32 5.61 15.05
C ALA A 112 10.65 4.26 15.71
N PRO A 113 10.97 3.23 14.91
CA PRO A 113 11.40 1.95 15.45
C PRO A 113 12.80 2.04 16.06
N GLU A 114 13.09 1.13 16.99
CA GLU A 114 14.45 0.91 17.45
C GLU A 114 15.39 0.55 16.29
N PRO A 115 16.66 1.04 16.30
CA PRO A 115 17.61 0.72 15.24
C PRO A 115 17.76 -0.78 15.00
N GLY A 116 17.66 -1.18 13.73
CA GLY A 116 17.79 -2.58 13.31
C GLY A 116 16.52 -3.42 13.48
N ARG A 117 15.38 -2.82 13.88
CA ARG A 117 14.09 -3.50 13.81
C ARG A 117 13.79 -3.89 12.36
N MET A 118 13.31 -5.12 12.18
CA MET A 118 12.85 -5.59 10.87
C MET A 118 11.41 -5.14 10.64
N PRO A 119 11.07 -4.66 9.43
CA PRO A 119 9.69 -4.31 9.10
C PRO A 119 8.85 -5.58 9.02
N SER A 120 7.77 -5.61 9.79
CA SER A 120 6.80 -6.71 9.87
C SER A 120 5.69 -6.57 8.84
N MET A 121 5.45 -5.35 8.34
CA MET A 121 4.40 -5.02 7.36
C MET A 121 2.99 -5.30 7.88
N ASP A 122 2.82 -5.30 9.20
CA ASP A 122 1.60 -5.68 9.91
C ASP A 122 0.92 -4.49 10.62
N GLY A 123 1.20 -3.24 10.19
CA GLY A 123 0.70 -2.03 10.85
C GLY A 123 -0.26 -1.16 10.05
N PHE A 124 -0.65 -1.55 8.84
CA PHE A 124 -1.57 -0.80 7.98
C PHE A 124 -2.94 -0.54 8.62
N VAL A 125 -3.51 -1.53 9.31
CA VAL A 125 -4.78 -1.38 10.03
C VAL A 125 -4.58 -0.56 11.30
N THR A 126 -3.50 -0.80 12.06
CA THR A 126 -3.15 0.00 13.25
C THR A 126 -3.08 1.49 12.91
N ASP A 127 -2.35 1.82 11.85
CA ASP A 127 -2.19 3.19 11.38
C ASP A 127 -3.53 3.79 10.94
N TYR A 128 -4.27 3.08 10.08
CA TYR A 128 -5.51 3.59 9.51
C TYR A 128 -6.62 3.79 10.55
N VAL A 129 -6.74 2.91 11.56
CA VAL A 129 -7.66 3.14 12.69
C VAL A 129 -7.27 4.41 13.46
N SER A 130 -5.97 4.65 13.67
CA SER A 130 -5.49 5.85 14.36
C SER A 130 -5.80 7.12 13.56
N THR A 131 -5.48 7.13 12.26
CA THR A 131 -5.73 8.27 11.35
C THR A 131 -7.21 8.59 11.26
N LEU A 132 -8.06 7.60 10.98
CA LEU A 132 -9.51 7.80 10.91
C LEU A 132 -10.09 8.29 12.23
N THR A 133 -9.55 7.87 13.37
CA THR A 133 -10.03 8.37 14.66
C THR A 133 -9.78 9.87 14.81
N ALA A 134 -8.62 10.35 14.37
CA ALA A 134 -8.30 11.77 14.37
C ALA A 134 -9.20 12.57 13.43
N GLU A 135 -9.46 12.05 12.22
CA GLU A 135 -10.27 12.73 11.20
C GLU A 135 -11.78 12.72 11.51
N LEU A 136 -12.30 11.59 12.00
CA LEU A 136 -13.73 11.42 12.26
C LEU A 136 -14.15 11.91 13.65
N GLY A 137 -13.20 12.11 14.57
CA GLY A 137 -13.47 12.41 15.97
C GLY A 137 -14.11 11.26 16.77
N ARG A 138 -14.10 10.05 16.20
CA ARG A 138 -14.55 8.78 16.80
C ARG A 138 -13.78 7.62 16.19
N GLN A 139 -13.72 6.48 16.87
CA GLN A 139 -13.11 5.30 16.25
C GLN A 139 -13.93 4.82 15.03
N PRO A 140 -13.27 4.41 13.94
CA PRO A 140 -13.94 3.86 12.77
C PRO A 140 -14.54 2.48 13.05
N THR A 141 -15.65 2.16 12.39
CA THR A 141 -16.17 0.78 12.40
C THR A 141 -15.24 -0.16 11.64
N TYR A 142 -15.42 -1.46 11.83
CA TYR A 142 -14.65 -2.46 11.08
C TYR A 142 -14.73 -2.27 9.58
N GLU A 143 -15.91 -1.99 9.06
CA GLU A 143 -16.15 -1.83 7.63
C GLU A 143 -15.45 -0.58 7.08
N GLU A 144 -15.31 0.49 7.88
CA GLU A 144 -14.59 1.71 7.51
C GLU A 144 -13.08 1.46 7.43
N TYR A 145 -12.47 0.87 8.46
CA TYR A 145 -11.02 0.66 8.45
C TYR A 145 -10.59 -0.55 7.60
N ALA A 146 -11.47 -1.54 7.36
CA ALA A 146 -11.12 -2.71 6.56
C ALA A 146 -10.81 -2.36 5.09
N GLN A 147 -11.24 -1.19 4.62
CA GLN A 147 -10.98 -0.73 3.25
C GLN A 147 -9.49 -0.64 2.92
N VAL A 148 -8.60 -0.38 3.90
CA VAL A 148 -7.14 -0.33 3.68
C VAL A 148 -6.57 -1.67 3.22
N MET A 149 -7.27 -2.76 3.54
CA MET A 149 -6.91 -4.13 3.14
C MET A 149 -7.67 -4.57 1.89
N THR A 150 -7.96 -3.65 0.97
CA THR A 150 -8.62 -3.98 -0.29
C THR A 150 -7.78 -3.60 -1.49
N GLY A 151 -8.05 -4.27 -2.61
CA GLY A 151 -7.50 -3.87 -3.90
C GLY A 151 -8.35 -4.32 -5.07
N PHE A 152 -8.16 -3.65 -6.19
CA PHE A 152 -8.98 -3.77 -7.38
C PHE A 152 -8.65 -5.03 -8.19
N THR A 153 -9.68 -5.56 -8.84
CA THR A 153 -9.51 -6.57 -9.89
C THR A 153 -9.22 -5.91 -11.23
N PRO A 154 -8.64 -6.66 -12.21
CA PRO A 154 -8.45 -6.13 -13.55
C PRO A 154 -9.73 -5.60 -14.22
N ASP A 155 -10.89 -6.17 -13.89
CA ASP A 155 -12.18 -5.76 -14.44
C ASP A 155 -12.70 -4.45 -13.83
N GLN A 156 -12.29 -4.09 -12.61
CA GLN A 156 -12.65 -2.83 -11.96
C GLN A 156 -11.86 -1.64 -12.52
N ILE A 157 -10.62 -1.89 -12.95
CA ILE A 157 -9.70 -0.89 -13.49
C ILE A 157 -9.13 -1.32 -14.85
N PRO A 158 -10.00 -1.55 -15.86
CA PRO A 158 -9.62 -2.23 -17.10
C PRO A 158 -8.63 -1.44 -17.94
N VAL A 159 -8.68 -0.10 -17.87
CA VAL A 159 -7.73 0.76 -18.60
C VAL A 159 -6.32 0.61 -18.05
N LEU A 160 -6.16 0.73 -16.73
CA LEU A 160 -4.85 0.60 -16.08
C LEU A 160 -4.30 -0.82 -16.27
N SER A 161 -5.13 -1.83 -16.07
CA SER A 161 -4.75 -3.24 -16.24
C SER A 161 -4.40 -3.57 -17.69
N GLY A 162 -5.13 -3.01 -18.66
CA GLY A 162 -4.83 -3.15 -20.08
C GLY A 162 -3.47 -2.56 -20.45
N LEU A 163 -3.16 -1.35 -19.96
CA LEU A 163 -1.84 -0.75 -20.12
C LEU A 163 -0.75 -1.61 -19.46
N ALA A 164 -0.94 -2.02 -18.22
CA ALA A 164 0.02 -2.85 -17.49
C ALA A 164 0.30 -4.20 -18.17
N ARG A 165 -0.70 -4.81 -18.84
CA ARG A 165 -0.52 -6.04 -19.62
C ARG A 165 0.11 -5.83 -20.99
N ALA A 166 -0.15 -4.67 -21.62
CA ALA A 166 0.42 -4.33 -22.93
C ALA A 166 1.88 -3.86 -22.84
N PHE A 167 2.30 -3.38 -21.66
CA PHE A 167 3.63 -2.87 -21.39
C PHE A 167 4.32 -3.66 -20.27
N GLY A 168 5.43 -3.14 -19.74
CA GLY A 168 6.13 -3.74 -18.62
C GLY A 168 5.61 -3.22 -17.29
N VAL A 169 5.60 -4.10 -16.28
CA VAL A 169 5.36 -3.72 -14.87
C VAL A 169 6.60 -4.06 -14.06
N PHE A 170 7.02 -3.10 -13.23
CA PHE A 170 8.07 -3.29 -12.23
C PHE A 170 7.39 -3.51 -10.89
N ASP A 171 7.49 -4.71 -10.35
CA ASP A 171 6.77 -5.13 -9.14
C ASP A 171 7.65 -5.09 -7.88
N HIS A 172 8.84 -4.51 -8.02
CA HIS A 172 9.84 -4.32 -6.97
C HIS A 172 10.54 -2.97 -7.18
N TRP A 173 9.77 -1.93 -7.49
CA TRP A 173 10.27 -0.55 -7.49
C TRP A 173 10.02 0.06 -6.11
N PHE A 174 11.06 0.62 -5.50
CA PHE A 174 10.97 1.25 -4.18
C PHE A 174 11.31 2.73 -4.31
N SER A 175 10.55 3.56 -3.61
CA SER A 175 10.89 4.99 -3.47
C SER A 175 12.16 5.15 -2.63
N GLU A 176 12.89 6.23 -2.88
CA GLU A 176 14.06 6.63 -2.10
C GLU A 176 13.69 7.15 -0.70
N ASP A 177 12.47 7.66 -0.56
CA ASP A 177 11.86 8.01 0.72
C ASP A 177 11.03 6.84 1.27
N VAL A 178 11.05 6.72 2.60
CA VAL A 178 10.22 5.75 3.33
C VAL A 178 8.79 6.30 3.41
N ASP A 179 8.03 6.08 2.35
CA ASP A 179 6.61 6.36 2.26
C ASP A 179 5.89 5.01 2.10
N ALA A 180 5.22 4.55 3.16
CA ALA A 180 4.40 3.36 3.13
C ALA A 180 3.01 3.79 2.67
N ARG A 181 2.73 3.65 1.37
CA ARG A 181 1.41 3.95 0.81
C ARG A 181 0.60 2.66 0.77
N ALA A 182 -0.24 2.40 1.77
CA ALA A 182 -1.09 1.20 1.90
C ALA A 182 -0.32 -0.14 1.71
N PRO A 183 -0.91 -1.36 1.85
CA PRO A 183 -0.10 -2.57 1.97
C PRO A 183 0.80 -2.74 0.74
N GLY A 184 2.10 -2.71 0.99
CA GLY A 184 3.14 -3.14 0.07
C GLY A 184 3.99 -4.14 0.82
N LEU A 185 3.54 -5.39 0.94
CA LEU A 185 4.08 -6.41 1.86
C LEU A 185 5.49 -6.95 1.50
N ARG A 186 6.36 -6.12 0.91
CA ARG A 186 7.52 -6.59 0.14
C ARG A 186 8.84 -6.05 0.68
N ALA A 187 9.81 -6.94 0.80
CA ALA A 187 11.24 -6.65 0.78
C ALA A 187 11.91 -7.63 -0.21
N GLY A 188 12.49 -7.14 -1.31
CA GLY A 188 13.08 -8.00 -2.35
C GLY A 188 13.68 -7.22 -3.54
N PRO A 189 14.51 -7.86 -4.39
CA PRO A 189 15.22 -7.19 -5.50
C PRO A 189 14.31 -6.79 -6.67
N VAL A 190 14.63 -5.68 -7.36
CA VAL A 190 13.89 -5.15 -8.52
C VAL A 190 13.78 -6.18 -9.66
N ARG A 191 12.56 -6.55 -10.06
CA ARG A 191 12.27 -7.38 -11.23
C ARG A 191 11.30 -6.67 -12.17
N ALA A 192 11.46 -6.90 -13.47
CA ALA A 192 10.66 -6.31 -14.53
C ALA A 192 10.01 -7.43 -15.34
N ASP A 193 8.68 -7.47 -15.39
CA ASP A 193 7.95 -8.43 -16.21
C ASP A 193 7.55 -7.77 -17.53
N LEU A 194 8.39 -7.93 -18.54
CA LEU A 194 8.18 -7.38 -19.88
C LEU A 194 7.27 -8.30 -20.72
N PRO A 195 6.45 -7.75 -21.64
CA PRO A 195 5.76 -8.55 -22.67
C PRO A 195 6.79 -9.35 -23.48
N ARG A 196 6.42 -10.57 -23.89
CA ARG A 196 7.23 -11.34 -24.87
C ARG A 196 7.00 -10.81 -26.27
#